data_AF-A0A7C4VC04-F1
#
_entry.id   AF-A0A7C4VC04-F1
#
_cell.length_a   1.000
_cell.length_b   1.000
_cell.length_c   1.000
_cell.angle_alpha   90.00
_cell.angle_beta   90.00
_cell.angle_gamma   90.00
#
_symmetry.space_group_name_H-M   'P 1'
#
loop_
_entity.id
_entity.type
_entity.pdbx_description
1 polymer ?
#
loop_
_entity_poly.entity_id
_entity_poly.type
_entity_poly.pdbx_seq_one_letter_code
_entity_poly.pdbx_strand_id
1 'polypeptide(L)'
;MRWLTAFATCAALVLSGSAAAEPLASDEQRAAITPGEGRDCFRARSVRSYSIVDDHSIRVRVSPRRSYTLTTSENAADLDWGRTLRLSSDTGWICTGDVRGAVEVTGGNMGWRYAIDTVTRHVEPPLEEPAATQSD
;
A
#
# COMPACT_ATOMS: atom_id res chain seq x y z
N MET A 1 -53.36 10.59 -11.96
CA MET A 1 -53.98 11.75 -11.27
C MET A 1 -52.91 12.78 -10.98
N ARG A 2 -53.10 13.98 -11.52
CA ARG A 2 -52.32 15.18 -11.20
C ARG A 2 -52.90 15.78 -9.93
N TRP A 3 -52.10 16.00 -8.89
CA TRP A 3 -52.44 16.99 -7.87
C TRP A 3 -51.32 18.03 -7.81
N LEU A 4 -51.66 19.19 -8.36
CA LEU A 4 -50.99 20.47 -8.17
C LEU A 4 -51.65 21.12 -6.95
N THR A 5 -50.88 21.47 -5.93
CA THR A 5 -51.24 22.53 -4.99
C THR A 5 -50.00 23.33 -4.66
N ALA A 6 -49.95 24.53 -5.22
CA ALA A 6 -49.02 25.60 -4.87
C ALA A 6 -49.65 26.47 -3.78
N PHE A 7 -48.90 26.77 -2.72
CA PHE A 7 -49.10 27.92 -1.82
C PHE A 7 -47.70 28.29 -1.31
N ALA A 8 -47.14 29.41 -1.75
CA ALA A 8 -47.37 30.77 -1.26
C ALA A 8 -46.34 31.15 -0.18
N THR A 9 -45.53 32.12 -0.57
CA THR A 9 -44.35 32.70 0.07
C THR A 9 -44.70 33.46 1.36
N CYS A 10 -43.94 33.26 2.42
CA CYS A 10 -43.78 34.24 3.51
C CYS A 10 -42.30 34.31 3.90
N ALA A 11 -41.70 35.46 3.66
CA ALA A 11 -40.36 35.81 4.11
C ALA A 11 -40.37 36.09 5.62
N ALA A 12 -39.51 35.42 6.37
CA ALA A 12 -39.10 35.83 7.70
C ALA A 12 -37.57 35.71 7.78
N LEU A 13 -36.90 36.85 7.82
CA LEU A 13 -35.49 36.97 8.18
C LEU A 13 -35.31 36.54 9.63
N VAL A 14 -34.52 35.49 9.87
CA VAL A 14 -33.92 35.23 11.18
C VAL A 14 -32.40 35.25 10.99
N LEU A 15 -31.76 36.32 11.48
CA LEU A 15 -30.33 36.33 11.74
C LEU A 15 -30.07 35.33 12.88
N SER A 16 -29.54 34.15 12.55
CA SER A 16 -28.88 33.29 13.52
C SER A 16 -27.40 33.24 13.19
N GLY A 17 -26.61 33.96 13.99
CA GLY A 17 -25.17 33.80 14.03
C GLY A 17 -24.75 32.49 14.70
N SER A 18 -23.48 32.16 14.50
CA SER A 18 -22.68 31.22 15.29
C SER A 18 -22.84 29.74 14.99
N ALA A 19 -22.17 29.29 13.94
CA ALA A 19 -21.18 28.21 14.06
C ALA A 19 -20.28 28.27 12.84
N ALA A 20 -19.00 28.60 13.04
CA ALA A 20 -17.99 28.15 12.10
C ALA A 20 -18.06 26.62 12.12
N ALA A 21 -18.63 26.03 11.08
CA ALA A 21 -18.45 24.62 10.81
C ALA A 21 -16.98 24.48 10.39
N GLU A 22 -16.13 24.31 11.40
CA GLU A 22 -14.82 23.72 11.21
C GLU A 22 -15.07 22.40 10.48
N PRO A 23 -14.50 22.17 9.28
CA PRO A 23 -14.52 20.84 8.72
C PRO A 23 -13.76 19.98 9.74
N LEU A 24 -14.50 19.16 10.47
CA LEU A 24 -13.95 18.04 11.19
C LEU A 24 -13.11 17.29 10.16
N ALA A 25 -11.80 17.44 10.29
CA ALA A 25 -10.85 16.54 9.70
C ALA A 25 -11.28 15.16 10.17
N SER A 26 -12.00 14.46 9.30
CA SER A 26 -12.11 13.02 9.40
C SER A 26 -10.68 12.52 9.28
N ASP A 27 -10.11 12.19 10.43
CA ASP A 27 -8.91 11.39 10.63
C ASP A 27 -9.21 9.95 10.17
N GLU A 28 -9.64 9.86 8.92
CA GLU A 28 -9.51 8.70 8.06
C GLU A 28 -8.70 9.19 6.85
N GLN A 29 -7.59 9.88 7.15
CA GLN A 29 -6.50 10.05 6.22
C GLN A 29 -5.82 8.69 6.09
N ARG A 30 -6.53 7.76 5.44
CA ARG A 30 -5.91 6.71 4.67
C ARG A 30 -5.12 7.45 3.62
N ALA A 31 -3.86 7.74 3.93
CA ALA A 31 -2.96 8.47 3.07
C ALA A 31 -2.99 7.77 1.72
N ALA A 32 -3.73 8.35 0.78
CA ALA A 32 -3.73 7.90 -0.59
C ALA A 32 -2.30 8.11 -1.05
N ILE A 33 -1.54 7.01 -1.09
CA ILE A 33 -0.16 6.99 -1.50
C ILE A 33 -0.17 7.42 -2.98
N THR A 34 -0.09 8.72 -3.19
CA THR A 34 -0.06 9.34 -4.51
C THR A 34 1.40 9.32 -4.96
N PRO A 35 1.72 8.70 -6.10
CA PRO A 35 3.08 8.77 -6.64
C PRO A 35 3.42 10.22 -6.97
N GLY A 36 4.36 10.83 -6.25
CA GLY A 36 4.73 12.23 -6.48
C GLY A 36 5.58 12.89 -5.40
N GLU A 37 5.42 12.48 -4.13
CA GLU A 37 6.22 13.04 -3.02
C GLU A 37 7.46 12.19 -2.72
N GLY A 38 8.42 12.15 -3.66
CA GLY A 38 9.77 11.61 -3.42
C GLY A 38 9.91 10.10 -3.14
N ARG A 39 8.81 9.36 -3.00
CA ARG A 39 8.80 7.92 -2.75
C ARG A 39 8.86 7.12 -4.05
N ASP A 40 9.63 6.03 -4.03
CA ASP A 40 9.71 5.13 -5.19
C ASP A 40 8.49 4.21 -5.20
N CYS A 41 7.76 4.20 -6.32
CA CYS A 41 6.48 3.52 -6.47
C CYS A 41 6.47 2.55 -7.66
N PHE A 42 5.71 1.46 -7.52
CA PHE A 42 5.43 0.52 -8.60
C PHE A 42 3.97 0.07 -8.58
N ARG A 43 3.45 -0.41 -9.71
CA ARG A 43 2.10 -0.98 -9.74
C ARG A 43 2.12 -2.41 -9.22
N ALA A 44 1.14 -2.80 -8.42
CA ALA A 44 1.04 -4.16 -7.89
C ALA A 44 1.06 -5.23 -9.00
N ARG A 45 0.37 -4.95 -10.12
CA ARG A 45 0.34 -5.81 -11.32
C ARG A 45 1.66 -5.91 -12.09
N SER A 46 2.66 -5.09 -11.76
CA SER A 46 3.97 -5.10 -12.41
C SER A 46 4.95 -6.05 -11.75
N VAL A 47 4.57 -6.71 -10.64
CA VAL A 47 5.37 -7.76 -10.01
C VAL A 47 5.46 -8.97 -10.95
N ARG A 48 6.69 -9.46 -11.13
CA ARG A 48 7.03 -10.59 -12.01
C ARG A 48 7.40 -11.85 -11.25
N SER A 49 7.99 -11.71 -10.07
CA SER A 49 8.38 -12.84 -9.24
C SER A 49 8.38 -12.46 -7.76
N TYR A 50 8.20 -13.48 -6.93
CA TYR A 50 8.27 -13.42 -5.48
C TYR A 50 9.34 -14.41 -5.00
N SER A 51 10.00 -14.10 -3.89
CA SER A 51 10.94 -15.02 -3.23
C SER A 51 11.01 -14.69 -1.74
N ILE A 52 11.12 -15.72 -0.91
CA ILE A 52 11.36 -15.56 0.53
C ILE A 52 12.82 -15.14 0.74
N VAL A 53 13.04 -14.13 1.58
CA VAL A 53 14.38 -13.76 2.05
C VAL A 53 14.61 -14.34 3.45
N ASP A 54 13.62 -14.18 4.32
CA ASP A 54 13.57 -14.72 5.68
C ASP A 54 12.11 -14.82 6.14
N ASP A 55 11.88 -15.21 7.39
CA ASP A 55 10.55 -15.43 7.98
C ASP A 55 9.61 -14.23 7.89
N HIS A 56 10.12 -12.99 7.80
CA HIS A 56 9.30 -11.78 7.79
C HIS A 56 9.53 -10.91 6.56
N SER A 57 10.34 -11.40 5.60
CA SER A 57 10.78 -10.62 4.45
C SER A 57 10.54 -11.35 3.14
N ILE A 58 9.75 -10.71 2.27
CA ILE A 58 9.42 -11.20 0.94
C ILE A 58 10.05 -10.26 -0.09
N ARG A 59 10.89 -10.79 -0.96
CA ARG A 59 11.42 -10.03 -2.10
C ARG A 59 10.50 -10.14 -3.30
N VAL A 60 10.17 -8.99 -3.86
CA VAL A 60 9.41 -8.87 -5.12
C VAL A 60 10.26 -8.23 -6.20
N ARG A 61 10.22 -8.79 -7.40
CA ARG A 61 10.90 -8.23 -8.57
C ARG A 61 9.86 -7.63 -9.51
N VAL A 62 10.03 -6.36 -9.85
CA VAL A 62 9.12 -5.60 -10.74
C VAL A 62 9.74 -5.46 -12.14
N SER A 63 11.06 -5.26 -12.20
CA SER A 63 11.83 -5.25 -13.44
C SER A 63 13.23 -5.84 -13.20
N PRO A 64 14.02 -6.09 -14.27
CA PRO A 64 15.39 -6.59 -14.10
C PRO A 64 16.29 -5.69 -13.24
N ARG A 65 15.94 -4.41 -13.08
CA ARG A 65 16.71 -3.42 -12.30
C ARG A 65 15.98 -2.92 -11.05
N ARG A 66 14.79 -3.43 -10.77
CA ARG A 66 13.95 -2.96 -9.66
C ARG A 66 13.36 -4.15 -8.90
N SER A 67 13.84 -4.31 -7.68
CA SER A 67 13.31 -5.21 -6.67
C SER A 67 13.00 -4.44 -5.40
N TYR A 68 12.09 -4.98 -4.61
CA TYR A 68 11.66 -4.45 -3.32
C TYR A 68 11.61 -5.57 -2.31
N THR A 69 11.86 -5.24 -1.05
CA THR A 69 11.61 -6.13 0.09
C THR A 69 10.34 -5.65 0.76
N LEU A 70 9.40 -6.56 0.94
CA LEU A 70 8.17 -6.38 1.70
C LEU A 70 8.38 -7.02 3.07
N THR A 71 8.07 -6.29 4.13
CA THR A 71 8.13 -6.79 5.50
C THR A 71 6.71 -7.07 5.99
N THR A 72 6.49 -8.21 6.62
CA THR A 72 5.22 -8.68 7.16
C THR A 72 5.43 -9.13 8.61
N SER A 73 4.41 -9.00 9.45
CA SER A 73 4.45 -9.47 10.84
C SER A 73 4.21 -10.98 10.96
N GLU A 74 3.66 -11.57 9.91
CA GLU A 74 3.31 -12.97 9.78
C GLU A 74 4.49 -13.76 9.21
N ASN A 75 4.55 -15.07 9.48
CA ASN A 75 5.63 -15.89 8.95
C ASN A 75 5.44 -16.14 7.44
N ALA A 76 6.25 -15.48 6.62
CA ALA A 76 6.23 -15.58 5.16
C ALA A 76 6.37 -17.02 4.65
N ALA A 77 7.02 -17.92 5.39
CA ALA A 77 7.15 -19.33 5.01
C ALA A 77 5.81 -20.08 5.00
N ASP A 78 4.81 -19.59 5.74
CA ASP A 78 3.48 -20.20 5.82
C ASP A 78 2.61 -19.89 4.58
N LEU A 79 3.02 -18.93 3.73
CA LEU A 79 2.37 -18.72 2.44
C LEU A 79 2.61 -19.92 1.51
N ASP A 80 1.60 -20.28 0.71
CA ASP A 80 1.77 -21.33 -0.31
C ASP A 80 2.48 -20.78 -1.56
N TRP A 81 3.81 -20.87 -1.56
CA TRP A 81 4.70 -20.42 -2.64
C TRP A 81 4.66 -21.30 -3.90
N GLY A 82 4.05 -22.49 -3.82
CA GLY A 82 3.88 -23.39 -4.96
C GLY A 82 2.75 -22.97 -5.91
N ARG A 83 2.01 -21.91 -5.56
CA ARG A 83 0.83 -21.43 -6.29
C ARG A 83 0.95 -19.95 -6.64
N THR A 84 -0.08 -19.45 -7.34
CA THR A 84 -0.18 -18.04 -7.71
C THR A 84 -0.31 -17.16 -6.47
N LEU A 85 0.72 -16.36 -6.22
CA LEU A 85 0.71 -15.26 -5.26
C LEU A 85 0.17 -14.00 -5.94
N ARG A 86 -0.60 -13.20 -5.20
CA ARG A 86 -1.07 -11.89 -5.64
C ARG A 86 -0.69 -10.83 -4.62
N LEU A 87 -0.10 -9.75 -5.09
CA LEU A 87 0.10 -8.53 -4.32
C LEU A 87 -1.05 -7.57 -4.62
N SER A 88 -1.74 -7.09 -3.59
CA SER A 88 -2.84 -6.12 -3.69
C SER A 88 -2.50 -4.81 -3.00
N SER A 89 -3.08 -3.74 -3.51
CA SER A 89 -3.21 -2.47 -2.80
C SER A 89 -4.50 -1.80 -3.22
N ASP A 90 -5.14 -1.07 -2.31
CA ASP A 90 -6.36 -0.30 -2.54
C ASP A 90 -6.23 0.69 -3.70
N THR A 91 -5.05 1.26 -3.88
CA THR A 91 -4.78 2.23 -4.97
C THR A 91 -4.23 1.57 -6.25
N GLY A 92 -3.86 0.28 -6.16
CA GLY A 92 -3.11 -0.43 -7.20
C GLY A 92 -1.63 -0.01 -7.34
N TRP A 93 -1.19 0.99 -6.58
CA TRP A 93 0.19 1.44 -6.47
C TRP A 93 0.76 1.10 -5.09
N ILE A 94 2.02 0.73 -5.06
CA ILE A 94 2.76 0.37 -3.86
C ILE A 94 4.02 1.20 -3.87
N CYS A 95 4.25 1.93 -2.79
CA CYS A 95 5.41 2.80 -2.64
C CYS A 95 6.24 2.40 -1.44
N THR A 96 7.52 2.74 -1.47
CA THR A 96 8.43 2.53 -0.35
C THR A 96 7.98 3.28 0.90
N GLY A 97 8.27 2.73 2.09
CA GLY A 97 7.90 3.27 3.39
C GLY A 97 6.91 2.36 4.14
N ASP A 98 6.29 2.91 5.18
CA ASP A 98 5.18 2.24 5.90
C ASP A 98 3.95 2.17 4.99
N VAL A 99 3.35 0.98 4.91
CA VAL A 99 2.18 0.70 4.06
C VAL A 99 1.09 -0.09 4.81
N ARG A 100 1.10 -0.06 6.14
CA ARG A 100 0.17 -0.83 6.99
C ARG A 100 -1.28 -0.59 6.60
N GLY A 101 -2.02 -1.69 6.44
CA GLY A 101 -3.44 -1.67 6.08
C GLY A 101 -3.75 -1.21 4.65
N ALA A 102 -2.75 -0.96 3.81
CA ALA A 102 -2.93 -0.55 2.40
C ALA A 102 -2.40 -1.58 1.40
N VAL A 103 -1.59 -2.54 1.85
CA VAL A 103 -0.93 -3.53 1.00
C VAL A 103 -1.01 -4.90 1.66
N GLU A 104 -1.35 -5.92 0.87
CA GLU A 104 -1.41 -7.31 1.33
C GLU A 104 -0.86 -8.26 0.26
N VAL A 105 -0.31 -9.39 0.72
CA VAL A 105 0.01 -10.53 -0.13
C VAL A 105 -1.01 -11.62 0.12
N THR A 106 -1.64 -12.11 -0.95
CA THR A 106 -2.55 -13.26 -0.91
C THR A 106 -1.88 -14.47 -1.54
N GLY A 107 -1.93 -15.62 -0.85
CA GLY A 107 -1.37 -16.88 -1.33
C GLY A 107 -2.26 -18.09 -1.05
N GLY A 108 -2.04 -19.15 -1.85
CA GLY A 108 -2.68 -20.45 -1.67
C GLY A 108 -4.17 -20.52 -2.08
N ASN A 109 -4.72 -21.74 -2.07
CA ASN A 109 -6.11 -21.99 -2.45
C ASN A 109 -7.12 -21.49 -1.39
N MET A 110 -6.68 -21.39 -0.14
CA MET A 110 -7.48 -20.82 0.96
C MET A 110 -7.49 -19.29 0.93
N GLY A 111 -6.60 -18.65 0.14
CA GLY A 111 -6.54 -17.20 0.00
C GLY A 111 -6.12 -16.49 1.28
N TRP A 112 -5.14 -17.05 2.00
CA TRP A 112 -4.59 -16.40 3.19
C TRP A 112 -3.99 -15.04 2.80
N ARG A 113 -4.27 -14.03 3.61
CA ARG A 113 -3.85 -12.63 3.39
C ARG A 113 -2.87 -12.23 4.47
N TYR A 114 -1.74 -11.71 4.03
CA TYR A 114 -0.62 -11.31 4.88
C TYR A 114 -0.49 -9.81 4.73
N ALA A 115 -0.64 -9.09 5.86
CA ALA A 115 -0.50 -7.65 5.86
C ALA A 115 0.97 -7.27 5.65
N ILE A 116 1.21 -6.30 4.78
CA ILE A 116 2.54 -5.74 4.59
C ILE A 116 2.66 -4.50 5.46
N ASP A 117 3.71 -4.48 6.26
CA ASP A 117 4.01 -3.39 7.17
C ASP A 117 4.87 -2.32 6.50
N THR A 118 5.91 -2.75 5.78
CA THR A 118 6.90 -1.84 5.21
C THR A 118 7.37 -2.34 3.85
N VAL A 119 7.65 -1.40 2.94
CA VAL A 119 8.25 -1.67 1.64
C VAL A 119 9.56 -0.90 1.51
N THR A 120 10.64 -1.61 1.22
CA THR A 120 11.96 -1.02 1.04
C THR A 120 12.48 -1.34 -0.35
N ARG A 121 13.12 -0.38 -1.01
CA ARG A 121 13.79 -0.64 -2.28
C ARG A 121 14.97 -1.57 -2.03
N HIS A 122 14.98 -2.70 -2.73
CA HIS A 122 16.10 -3.62 -2.63
C HIS A 122 17.25 -3.09 -3.50
N VAL A 123 18.33 -2.68 -2.87
CA VAL A 123 19.60 -2.40 -3.53
C VAL A 123 20.40 -3.69 -3.44
N GLU A 124 20.69 -4.29 -4.59
CA GLU A 124 21.69 -5.37 -4.62
C GLU A 124 23.01 -4.74 -4.15
N PRO A 125 23.65 -5.26 -3.09
CA PRO A 125 24.95 -4.76 -2.70
C PRO A 125 25.89 -4.87 -3.92
N PRO A 126 26.79 -3.89 -4.14
CA PRO A 126 27.86 -4.07 -5.10
C PRO A 126 28.55 -5.40 -4.78
N LEU A 127 28.83 -6.20 -5.79
CA LEU A 127 29.60 -7.43 -5.61
C LEU A 127 30.90 -7.03 -4.91
N GLU A 128 31.01 -7.32 -3.61
CA GLU A 128 32.25 -7.15 -2.88
C GLU A 128 33.26 -8.05 -3.59
N GLU A 129 34.17 -7.41 -4.33
CA GLU A 129 35.33 -8.07 -4.91
C GLU A 129 36.03 -8.80 -3.75
N PRO A 130 36.26 -10.13 -3.85
CA PRO A 130 36.68 -10.92 -2.70
C PRO A 130 37.93 -10.29 -2.11
N ALA A 131 37.84 -9.93 -0.83
CA ALA A 131 38.93 -9.32 -0.08
C ALA A 131 40.20 -10.13 -0.34
N ALA A 132 41.16 -9.51 -1.02
CA ALA A 132 42.47 -10.10 -1.22
C ALA A 132 42.99 -10.53 0.15
N THR A 133 43.14 -11.84 0.33
CA THR A 133 43.79 -12.43 1.50
C THR A 133 45.19 -11.81 1.58
N GLN A 134 45.37 -10.82 2.45
CA GLN A 134 46.68 -10.37 2.86
C GLN A 134 47.27 -11.49 3.70
N SER A 135 48.06 -12.34 3.06
CA SER A 135 48.98 -13.26 3.72
C SER A 135 50.19 -12.47 4.18
N ASP A 136 50.32 -12.30 5.50
CA ASP A 136 51.58 -11.95 6.17
C ASP A 136 52.26 -13.26 6.62
#